data_AF-A0A4R5NJP4-F1
#
_entry.id   AF-A0A4R5NJP4-F1
#
_cell.length_a   1.000
_cell.length_b   1.000
_cell.length_c   1.000
_cell.angle_alpha   90.00
_cell.angle_beta   90.00
_cell.angle_gamma   90.00
#
_symmetry.space_group_name_H-M   'P 1'
#
loop_
_entity.id
_entity.type
_entity.pdbx_description
1 polymer ?
#
loop_
_entity_poly.entity_id
_entity_poly.type
_entity_poly.pdbx_seq_one_letter_code
_entity_poly.pdbx_strand_id
1 'polypeptide(L)'
;MPKVLVIYAHPLTEKGSSTHELYKHFINAYQKANPNDEVVVHNVSEYMPYPLNKFAVSIYNKKLAKCDLNVDEKRFNDARQMWIDEFNQADKYVFVNPMYNLFIPAEMKSYIDMIMASHDTLHGSLNKLHGKKAIHLQASGNRYHKNAPTDDPQIKDLADEYLKMMLHVIGVDDYSSIFAEGMDVDPMNTIEILDDAFDEAEIAGRKF
;
A
#
# COMPACT_ATOMS: atom_id res chain seq x y z
N MET A 1 18.02 -12.52 -3.28
CA MET A 1 16.92 -12.82 -2.34
C MET A 1 15.82 -11.83 -2.67
N PRO A 2 14.57 -12.27 -2.86
CA PRO A 2 13.47 -11.36 -3.08
C PRO A 2 13.37 -10.32 -1.96
N LYS A 3 13.11 -9.07 -2.33
CA LYS A 3 12.83 -7.99 -1.39
C LYS A 3 11.32 -7.73 -1.36
N VAL A 4 10.74 -7.84 -0.17
CA VAL A 4 9.34 -7.53 0.11
C VAL A 4 9.27 -6.17 0.79
N LEU A 5 8.56 -5.24 0.16
CA LEU A 5 8.30 -3.94 0.73
C LEU A 5 6.88 -3.91 1.29
N VAL A 6 6.76 -3.74 2.60
CA VAL A 6 5.49 -3.54 3.29
C VAL A 6 5.26 -2.04 3.45
N ILE A 7 4.19 -1.54 2.85
CA ILE A 7 3.71 -0.17 3.00
C ILE A 7 2.51 -0.24 3.94
N TYR A 8 2.72 0.15 5.19
CA TYR A 8 1.74 0.05 6.25
C TYR A 8 1.20 1.45 6.57
N ALA A 9 -0.12 1.65 6.54
CA ALA A 9 -0.74 2.94 6.79
C ALA A 9 -1.80 2.81 7.89
N HIS A 10 -1.35 2.48 9.10
CA HIS A 10 -2.20 2.52 10.28
C HIS A 10 -1.34 2.83 11.51
N PRO A 11 -1.73 3.81 12.35
CA PRO A 11 -1.02 4.08 13.59
C PRO A 11 -1.16 2.90 14.55
N LEU A 12 -0.09 2.57 15.26
CA LEU A 12 -0.13 1.52 16.28
C LEU A 12 -0.58 2.13 17.61
N THR A 13 -1.64 1.59 18.19
CA THR A 13 -2.14 2.01 19.51
C THR A 13 -2.09 0.85 20.50
N GLU A 14 -2.27 1.12 21.78
CA GLU A 14 -2.39 0.06 22.80
C GLU A 14 -3.62 -0.83 22.55
N LYS A 15 -4.64 -0.32 21.85
CA LYS A 15 -5.80 -1.10 21.45
C LYS A 15 -5.45 -1.95 20.22
N GLY A 16 -5.88 -3.22 20.24
CA GLY A 16 -5.75 -4.12 19.09
C GLY A 16 -6.42 -3.58 17.83
N SER A 17 -5.90 -3.97 16.67
CA SER A 17 -6.37 -3.52 15.36
C SER A 17 -6.56 -4.73 14.43
N SER A 18 -7.75 -4.86 13.84
CA SER A 18 -8.04 -5.91 12.86
C SER A 18 -7.11 -5.82 11.64
N THR A 19 -6.74 -4.59 11.22
CA THR A 19 -5.74 -4.36 10.18
C THR A 19 -4.38 -4.95 10.57
N HIS A 20 -3.98 -4.75 11.83
CA HIS A 20 -2.69 -5.24 12.34
C HIS A 20 -2.65 -6.77 12.44
N GLU A 21 -3.71 -7.39 12.97
CA GLU A 21 -3.76 -8.85 13.09
C GLU A 21 -3.85 -9.51 11.70
N LEU A 22 -4.64 -8.96 10.77
CA LEU A 22 -4.68 -9.43 9.38
C LEU A 22 -3.29 -9.44 8.74
N TYR A 23 -2.54 -8.33 8.91
CA TYR A 23 -1.15 -8.25 8.46
C TYR A 23 -0.24 -9.27 9.13
N LYS A 24 -0.37 -9.48 10.44
CA LYS A 24 0.46 -10.45 11.18
C LYS A 24 0.24 -11.87 10.70
N HIS A 25 -1.01 -12.29 10.49
CA HIS A 25 -1.32 -13.62 9.94
C HIS A 25 -0.67 -13.80 8.56
N PHE A 26 -0.80 -12.80 7.68
CA PHE A 26 -0.15 -12.81 6.38
C PHE A 26 1.39 -12.89 6.47
N ILE A 27 2.03 -11.93 7.14
CA ILE A 27 3.49 -11.77 7.09
C ILE A 27 4.21 -12.89 7.83
N ASN A 28 3.65 -13.41 8.92
CA ASN A 28 4.21 -14.55 9.64
C ASN A 28 4.19 -15.81 8.77
N ALA A 29 3.07 -16.05 8.08
CA ALA A 29 2.94 -17.17 7.16
C ALA A 29 3.92 -17.03 5.97
N TYR A 30 4.06 -15.81 5.43
CA TYR A 30 5.02 -15.48 4.37
C TYR A 30 6.46 -15.76 4.79
N GLN A 31 6.91 -15.20 5.92
CA GLN A 31 8.30 -15.34 6.39
C GLN A 31 8.63 -16.79 6.74
N LYS A 32 7.65 -17.56 7.25
CA LYS A 32 7.82 -19.00 7.50
C LYS A 32 8.02 -19.79 6.19
N ALA A 33 7.31 -19.43 5.13
CA ALA A 33 7.45 -20.06 3.82
C ALA A 33 8.70 -19.59 3.06
N ASN A 34 9.13 -18.35 3.28
CA ASN A 34 10.23 -17.68 2.58
C ASN A 34 11.27 -17.11 3.59
N PRO A 35 11.98 -17.96 4.36
CA PRO A 35 12.82 -17.51 5.47
C PRO A 35 14.06 -16.71 5.05
N ASN A 36 14.40 -16.70 3.75
CA ASN A 36 15.56 -16.00 3.20
C ASN A 36 15.20 -14.68 2.52
N ASP A 37 13.91 -14.34 2.43
CA ASP A 37 13.47 -13.10 1.80
C ASP A 37 13.68 -11.92 2.75
N GLU A 38 14.08 -10.78 2.19
CA GLU A 38 14.23 -9.55 2.96
C GLU A 38 12.87 -8.86 3.07
N VAL A 39 12.41 -8.62 4.30
CA VAL A 39 11.17 -7.85 4.55
C VAL A 39 11.53 -6.49 5.10
N VAL A 40 11.18 -5.43 4.37
CA VAL A 40 11.32 -4.04 4.81
C VAL A 40 9.93 -3.47 5.06
N VAL A 41 9.73 -2.85 6.23
CA VAL A 41 8.44 -2.29 6.62
C VAL A 41 8.54 -0.79 6.79
N HIS A 42 7.69 -0.06 6.07
CA HIS A 42 7.48 1.38 6.25
C HIS A 42 6.07 1.63 6.76
N ASN A 43 5.95 2.04 8.02
CA ASN A 43 4.70 2.56 8.53
C ASN A 43 4.57 4.05 8.21
N VAL A 44 3.87 4.36 7.12
CA VAL A 44 3.70 5.74 6.64
C VAL A 44 2.77 6.57 7.53
N SER A 45 1.97 5.94 8.39
CA SER A 45 1.20 6.66 9.41
C SER A 45 2.07 7.14 10.59
N GLU A 46 3.17 6.45 10.87
CA GLU A 46 4.15 6.88 11.90
C GLU A 46 5.16 7.87 11.32
N TYR A 47 5.59 7.64 10.08
CA TYR A 47 6.51 8.51 9.38
C TYR A 47 6.23 8.52 7.88
N MET A 48 5.65 9.62 7.37
CA MET A 48 5.48 9.87 5.94
C MET A 48 6.57 10.82 5.41
N PRO A 49 7.64 10.30 4.77
CA PRO A 49 8.76 11.11 4.30
C PRO A 49 8.43 11.85 3.00
N TYR A 50 9.01 13.05 2.83
CA TYR A 50 9.01 13.78 1.56
C TYR A 50 7.63 13.88 0.85
N PRO A 51 6.56 14.26 1.56
CA PRO A 51 5.24 14.40 0.95
C PRO A 51 5.23 15.53 -0.09
N LEU A 52 4.13 15.62 -0.83
CA LEU A 52 3.91 16.73 -1.75
C LEU A 52 3.98 18.07 -1.01
N ASN A 53 5.03 18.85 -1.29
CA ASN A 53 5.28 20.15 -0.69
C ASN A 53 5.93 21.09 -1.72
N LYS A 54 6.29 22.31 -1.29
CA LYS A 54 6.92 23.31 -2.17
C LYS A 54 8.20 22.81 -2.86
N PHE A 55 9.00 21.98 -2.21
CA PHE A 55 10.21 21.41 -2.82
C PHE A 55 9.83 20.39 -3.89
N ALA A 56 8.91 19.47 -3.59
CA ALA A 56 8.44 18.48 -4.57
C ALA A 56 7.91 19.14 -5.85
N VAL A 57 7.07 20.18 -5.70
CA VAL A 57 6.51 20.93 -6.84
C VAL A 57 7.57 21.73 -7.57
N SER A 58 8.49 22.41 -6.85
CA SER A 58 9.58 23.17 -7.48
C SER A 58 10.50 22.25 -8.29
N ILE A 59 10.89 21.11 -7.73
CA ILE A 59 11.72 20.10 -8.38
C ILE A 59 11.04 19.58 -9.65
N TYR A 60 9.75 19.26 -9.58
CA TYR A 60 8.98 18.83 -10.75
C TYR A 60 9.01 19.88 -11.88
N ASN A 61 8.70 21.14 -11.56
CA ASN A 61 8.69 22.23 -12.53
C ASN A 61 10.08 22.50 -13.13
N LYS A 62 11.14 22.43 -12.31
CA LYS A 62 12.52 22.63 -12.78
C LYS A 62 13.00 21.48 -13.66
N LYS A 63 12.65 20.23 -13.33
CA LYS A 63 12.95 19.08 -14.20
C LYS A 63 12.27 19.23 -15.57
N LEU A 64 11.01 19.63 -15.60
CA LEU A 64 10.27 19.94 -16.84
C LEU A 64 10.96 21.05 -17.67
N ALA A 65 11.35 22.14 -17.01
CA ALA A 65 12.00 23.28 -17.64
C ALA A 65 13.50 23.04 -17.95
N LYS A 66 14.06 21.87 -17.59
CA LYS A 66 15.49 21.54 -17.68
C LYS A 66 16.38 22.58 -16.97
N CYS A 67 15.94 23.04 -15.80
CA CYS A 67 16.68 23.96 -14.94
C CYS A 67 17.38 23.23 -13.80
N ASP A 68 18.45 23.83 -13.29
CA ASP A 68 19.19 23.31 -12.15
C ASP A 68 18.41 23.44 -10.83
N LEU A 69 18.57 22.42 -9.99
CA LEU A 69 18.08 22.42 -8.61
C LEU A 69 19.06 23.23 -7.73
N ASN A 70 18.51 24.00 -6.79
CA ASN A 70 19.32 24.58 -5.72
C ASN A 70 19.75 23.51 -4.69
N VAL A 71 20.57 23.90 -3.72
CA VAL A 71 21.14 22.95 -2.74
C VAL A 71 20.07 22.24 -1.92
N ASP A 72 19.04 22.94 -1.46
CA ASP A 72 17.96 22.36 -0.65
C ASP A 72 17.05 21.45 -1.48
N GLU A 73 16.72 21.85 -2.70
CA GLU A 73 15.96 21.05 -3.66
C GLU A 73 16.72 19.78 -4.04
N LYS A 74 18.03 19.87 -4.26
CA LYS A 74 18.87 18.69 -4.54
C LYS A 74 18.88 17.74 -3.35
N ARG A 75 19.11 18.26 -2.14
CA ARG A 75 19.07 17.45 -0.91
C ARG A 75 17.71 16.75 -0.72
N PHE A 76 16.61 17.47 -0.94
CA PHE A 76 15.26 16.88 -0.89
C PHE A 76 15.06 15.82 -1.98
N ASN A 77 15.45 16.12 -3.22
CA ASN A 77 15.33 15.20 -4.35
C ASN A 77 16.12 13.91 -4.11
N ASP A 78 17.37 14.01 -3.68
CA ASP A 78 18.25 12.86 -3.49
C ASP A 78 17.72 11.95 -2.37
N ALA A 79 17.28 12.54 -1.25
CA ALA A 79 16.71 11.76 -0.16
C ALA A 79 15.37 11.11 -0.52
N ARG A 80 14.51 11.81 -1.29
CA ARG A 80 13.27 11.24 -1.83
C ARG A 80 13.54 10.14 -2.85
N GLN A 81 14.57 10.28 -3.69
CA GLN A 81 14.92 9.29 -4.71
C GLN A 81 15.28 7.94 -4.07
N MET A 82 15.89 7.92 -2.89
CA MET A 82 16.18 6.68 -2.17
C MET A 82 14.91 5.84 -1.89
N TRP A 83 13.79 6.49 -1.55
CA TRP A 83 12.52 5.82 -1.32
C TRP A 83 11.89 5.30 -2.61
N ILE A 84 12.00 6.09 -3.69
CA ILE A 84 11.54 5.69 -5.02
C ILE A 84 12.35 4.50 -5.54
N ASP A 85 13.67 4.53 -5.38
CA ASP A 85 14.57 3.47 -5.81
C ASP A 85 14.32 2.18 -5.03
N GLU A 86 14.08 2.26 -3.72
CA GLU A 86 13.70 1.10 -2.92
C GLU A 86 12.39 0.48 -3.42
N PHE A 87 11.37 1.29 -3.69
CA PHE A 87 10.12 0.80 -4.28
C PHE A 87 10.37 0.11 -5.63
N ASN A 88 11.18 0.70 -6.51
CA ASN A 88 11.49 0.12 -7.81
C ASN A 88 12.29 -1.18 -7.72
N GLN A 89 13.15 -1.32 -6.70
CA GLN A 89 14.01 -2.49 -6.49
C GLN A 89 13.29 -3.65 -5.79
N ALA A 90 12.23 -3.39 -5.04
CA ALA A 90 11.45 -4.45 -4.39
C ALA A 90 10.79 -5.38 -5.41
N ASP A 91 10.71 -6.68 -5.11
CA ASP A 91 10.09 -7.69 -5.96
C ASP A 91 8.60 -7.86 -5.65
N LYS A 92 8.23 -7.65 -4.38
CA LYS A 92 6.87 -7.80 -3.89
C LYS A 92 6.44 -6.62 -3.03
N TYR A 93 5.17 -6.26 -3.12
CA TYR A 93 4.56 -5.17 -2.36
C TYR A 93 3.42 -5.68 -1.49
N VAL A 94 3.39 -5.27 -0.22
CA VAL A 94 2.30 -5.54 0.71
C VAL A 94 1.75 -4.21 1.19
N PHE A 95 0.57 -3.84 0.72
CA PHE A 95 -0.14 -2.64 1.15
C PHE A 95 -1.07 -3.01 2.29
N VAL A 96 -0.99 -2.28 3.40
CA VAL A 96 -1.77 -2.58 4.60
C VAL A 96 -2.45 -1.32 5.12
N ASN A 97 -3.77 -1.30 5.18
CA ASN A 97 -4.52 -0.18 5.74
C ASN A 97 -5.92 -0.57 6.24
N PRO A 98 -6.51 0.17 7.18
CA PRO A 98 -7.96 0.19 7.31
C PRO A 98 -8.59 0.94 6.13
N MET A 99 -9.89 0.75 5.93
CA MET A 99 -10.69 1.65 5.10
C MET A 99 -11.17 2.83 5.94
N TYR A 100 -10.89 4.06 5.49
CA TYR A 100 -11.47 5.28 6.05
C TYR A 100 -12.22 6.04 4.95
N ASN A 101 -13.52 6.28 5.16
CA ASN A 101 -14.38 7.00 4.22
C ASN A 101 -14.31 6.44 2.78
N LEU A 102 -14.44 5.12 2.65
CA LEU A 102 -14.38 4.38 1.37
C LEU A 102 -13.02 4.39 0.67
N PHE A 103 -11.97 4.91 1.32
CA PHE A 103 -10.67 5.12 0.68
C PHE A 103 -9.49 4.69 1.57
N ILE A 104 -8.30 4.71 0.98
CA ILE A 104 -7.04 4.52 1.70
C ILE A 104 -6.75 5.72 2.63
N PRO A 105 -5.98 5.53 3.72
CA PRO A 105 -5.50 6.62 4.56
C PRO A 105 -4.70 7.66 3.76
N ALA A 106 -4.72 8.92 4.23
CA ALA A 106 -4.08 10.04 3.54
C ALA A 106 -2.56 9.85 3.38
N GLU A 107 -1.92 9.19 4.34
CA GLU A 107 -0.49 8.88 4.33
C GLU A 107 -0.15 7.83 3.27
N MET A 108 -1.01 6.81 3.09
CA MET A 108 -0.88 5.84 1.99
C MET A 108 -0.96 6.56 0.64
N LYS A 109 -1.95 7.46 0.50
CA LYS A 109 -2.10 8.26 -0.72
C LYS A 109 -0.89 9.16 -0.96
N SER A 110 -0.35 9.77 0.10
CA SER A 110 0.86 10.58 0.02
C SER A 110 2.08 9.77 -0.39
N TYR A 111 2.20 8.53 0.08
CA TYR A 111 3.26 7.61 -0.33
C TYR A 111 3.17 7.26 -1.81
N ILE A 112 1.96 6.96 -2.30
CA ILE A 112 1.70 6.68 -3.71
C ILE A 112 2.05 7.90 -4.57
N ASP A 113 1.64 9.10 -4.16
CA ASP A 113 2.02 10.35 -4.84
C ASP A 113 3.54 10.53 -4.87
N MET A 114 4.24 10.20 -3.78
CA MET A 114 5.70 10.28 -3.72
C MET A 114 6.37 9.33 -4.72
N ILE A 115 5.97 8.06 -4.80
CA ILE A 115 6.60 7.10 -5.72
C ILE A 115 6.24 7.36 -7.19
N MET A 116 5.10 8.01 -7.43
CA MET A 116 4.59 8.30 -8.77
C MET A 116 5.01 9.65 -9.33
N ALA A 117 5.35 10.65 -8.50
CA ALA A 117 5.67 11.99 -8.97
C ALA A 117 7.07 12.16 -9.60
N SER A 118 7.77 11.08 -9.98
CA SER A 118 8.97 11.20 -10.80
C SER A 118 8.59 11.24 -12.28
N HIS A 119 9.17 12.18 -13.03
CA HIS A 119 8.96 12.30 -14.48
C HIS A 119 9.42 11.04 -15.22
N ASP A 120 10.38 10.32 -14.64
CA ASP A 120 10.80 9.00 -15.08
C ASP A 120 9.62 8.02 -14.93
N THR A 121 8.96 7.97 -13.76
CA THR A 121 7.81 7.08 -13.50
C THR A 121 6.62 7.33 -14.42
N LEU A 122 6.33 8.58 -14.83
CA LEU A 122 5.13 8.96 -15.60
C LEU A 122 5.33 9.18 -17.10
N HIS A 123 6.56 9.36 -17.61
CA HIS A 123 6.77 9.66 -19.05
C HIS A 123 7.95 8.93 -19.70
N GLY A 124 8.80 8.20 -18.94
CA GLY A 124 9.95 7.47 -19.51
C GLY A 124 10.13 6.03 -19.02
N SER A 125 9.47 5.64 -17.93
CA SER A 125 9.62 4.34 -17.25
C SER A 125 8.30 3.68 -16.83
N LEU A 126 7.14 4.19 -17.28
CA LEU A 126 5.80 3.66 -16.96
C LEU A 126 5.65 2.14 -17.18
N ASN A 127 6.53 1.51 -17.97
CA ASN A 127 6.47 0.09 -18.35
C ASN A 127 7.65 -0.73 -17.78
N LYS A 128 8.03 -0.58 -16.51
CA LYS A 128 9.23 -1.28 -15.97
C LYS A 128 9.05 -2.08 -14.70
N LEU A 129 7.91 -2.01 -14.01
CA LEU A 129 7.69 -2.83 -12.80
C LEU A 129 7.00 -4.17 -13.09
N HIS A 130 7.01 -4.60 -14.36
CA HIS A 130 6.52 -5.93 -14.76
C HIS A 130 7.25 -7.05 -14.04
N GLY A 131 6.53 -8.16 -13.81
CA GLY A 131 7.07 -9.32 -13.10
C GLY A 131 7.14 -9.16 -11.58
N LYS A 132 6.66 -8.02 -11.05
CA LYS A 132 6.46 -7.81 -9.61
C LYS A 132 5.04 -8.18 -9.20
N LYS A 133 4.87 -8.41 -7.91
CA LYS A 133 3.60 -8.87 -7.33
C LYS A 133 3.17 -7.97 -6.17
N ALA A 134 1.88 -7.71 -6.06
CA ALA A 134 1.30 -6.89 -5.00
C ALA A 134 0.13 -7.59 -4.31
N ILE A 135 0.00 -7.35 -3.01
CA ILE A 135 -1.18 -7.71 -2.24
C ILE A 135 -1.64 -6.54 -1.38
N HIS A 136 -2.95 -6.32 -1.32
CA HIS A 136 -3.60 -5.35 -0.45
C HIS A 136 -4.33 -6.07 0.70
N LEU A 137 -3.98 -5.72 1.94
CA LEU A 137 -4.61 -6.22 3.15
C LEU A 137 -5.42 -5.09 3.76
N GLN A 138 -6.75 -5.23 3.77
CA GLN A 138 -7.64 -4.19 4.24
C GLN A 138 -8.63 -4.68 5.28
N ALA A 139 -8.87 -3.84 6.30
CA ALA A 139 -9.98 -4.05 7.23
C ALA A 139 -11.03 -2.94 7.10
N SER A 140 -12.31 -3.30 7.20
CA SER A 140 -13.43 -2.34 7.16
C SER A 140 -14.56 -2.75 8.09
N GLY A 141 -15.19 -1.78 8.74
CA GLY A 141 -16.36 -2.03 9.59
C GLY A 141 -17.57 -2.55 8.82
N ASN A 142 -17.81 -1.99 7.62
CA ASN A 142 -18.82 -2.45 6.67
C ASN A 142 -18.30 -3.53 5.73
N ARG A 143 -19.21 -4.19 5.00
CA ARG A 143 -18.89 -5.11 3.89
C ARG A 143 -19.04 -4.39 2.55
N TYR A 144 -18.07 -4.53 1.66
CA TYR A 144 -18.05 -3.91 0.34
C TYR A 144 -17.87 -4.93 -0.79
N HIS A 145 -17.50 -6.17 -0.47
CA HIS A 145 -17.22 -7.20 -1.47
C HIS A 145 -18.26 -8.31 -1.42
N LYS A 146 -18.03 -9.35 -0.61
CA LYS A 146 -18.96 -10.48 -0.53
C LYS A 146 -20.07 -10.13 0.45
N ASN A 147 -21.33 -10.31 0.04
CA ASN A 147 -22.50 -10.05 0.87
C ASN A 147 -22.54 -8.60 1.41
N ALA A 148 -22.15 -7.63 0.58
CA ALA A 148 -22.27 -6.21 0.92
C ALA A 148 -23.74 -5.88 1.25
N PRO A 149 -24.04 -5.15 2.35
CA PRO A 149 -25.41 -4.96 2.81
C PRO A 149 -26.17 -3.93 1.96
N THR A 150 -25.43 -3.14 1.17
CA THR A 150 -25.96 -2.09 0.34
C THR A 150 -25.95 -2.52 -1.11
N ASP A 151 -27.13 -2.68 -1.71
CA ASP A 151 -27.29 -2.81 -3.16
C ASP A 151 -27.04 -1.48 -3.91
N ASP A 152 -26.47 -0.46 -3.24
CA ASP A 152 -26.17 0.83 -3.87
C ASP A 152 -24.86 0.72 -4.68
N PRO A 153 -24.93 0.64 -6.02
CA PRO A 153 -23.75 0.47 -6.86
C PRO A 153 -22.82 1.69 -6.85
N GLN A 154 -23.23 2.81 -6.23
CA GLN A 154 -22.40 4.01 -6.10
C GLN A 154 -21.44 3.93 -4.92
N ILE A 155 -21.71 3.08 -3.92
CA ILE A 155 -20.85 2.90 -2.75
C ILE A 155 -19.92 1.73 -3.03
N LYS A 156 -18.64 2.02 -3.23
CA LYS A 156 -17.62 1.03 -3.61
C LYS A 156 -16.41 1.13 -2.70
N ASP A 157 -15.60 0.07 -2.71
CA ASP A 157 -14.24 0.12 -2.18
C ASP A 157 -13.33 0.89 -3.15
N LEU A 158 -13.28 2.21 -3.00
CA LEU A 158 -12.38 3.05 -3.78
C LEU A 158 -10.92 2.90 -3.34
N ALA A 159 -10.66 2.33 -2.15
CA ALA A 159 -9.31 2.12 -1.66
C ALA A 159 -8.60 1.04 -2.50
N ASP A 160 -9.23 -0.12 -2.65
CA ASP A 160 -8.69 -1.23 -3.45
C ASP A 160 -8.69 -0.90 -4.95
N GLU A 161 -9.79 -0.32 -5.47
CA GLU A 161 -9.87 0.08 -6.88
C GLU A 161 -8.76 1.09 -7.25
N TYR A 162 -8.48 2.06 -6.38
CA TYR A 162 -7.41 3.03 -6.59
C TYR A 162 -6.03 2.38 -6.57
N LEU A 163 -5.73 1.56 -5.56
CA LEU A 163 -4.44 0.86 -5.47
C LEU A 163 -4.19 -0.01 -6.70
N LYS A 164 -5.17 -0.84 -7.08
CA LYS A 164 -5.08 -1.70 -8.26
C LYS A 164 -4.85 -0.89 -9.54
N MET A 165 -5.60 0.19 -9.74
CA MET A 165 -5.46 1.06 -10.90
C MET A 165 -4.06 1.69 -10.95
N MET A 166 -3.59 2.25 -9.85
CA MET A 166 -2.29 2.93 -9.79
C MET A 166 -1.13 1.95 -9.99
N LEU A 167 -1.19 0.75 -9.40
CA LEU A 167 -0.18 -0.29 -9.61
C LEU A 167 -0.16 -0.80 -11.05
N HIS A 168 -1.33 -0.95 -11.68
CA HIS A 168 -1.43 -1.27 -13.09
C HIS A 168 -0.78 -0.20 -13.98
N VAL A 169 -0.99 1.09 -13.68
CA VAL A 169 -0.37 2.21 -14.42
C VAL A 169 1.16 2.12 -14.45
N ILE A 170 1.80 1.57 -13.41
CA ILE A 170 3.26 1.41 -13.34
C ILE A 170 3.75 -0.01 -13.73
N GLY A 171 2.85 -0.88 -14.19
CA GLY A 171 3.15 -2.20 -14.74
C GLY A 171 3.13 -3.38 -13.75
N VAL A 172 2.55 -3.20 -12.55
CA VAL A 172 2.36 -4.27 -11.56
C VAL A 172 0.96 -4.86 -11.74
N ASP A 173 0.88 -5.92 -12.55
CA ASP A 173 -0.38 -6.55 -12.94
C ASP A 173 -0.79 -7.74 -12.06
N ASP A 174 0.18 -8.41 -11.41
CA ASP A 174 -0.08 -9.48 -10.44
C ASP A 174 -0.49 -8.86 -9.10
N TYR A 175 -1.80 -8.59 -8.98
CA TYR A 175 -2.42 -7.91 -7.84
C TYR A 175 -3.50 -8.79 -7.21
N SER A 176 -3.51 -8.85 -5.89
CA SER A 176 -4.51 -9.56 -5.08
C SER A 176 -4.90 -8.76 -3.85
N SER A 177 -6.03 -9.10 -3.23
CA SER A 177 -6.53 -8.40 -2.05
C SER A 177 -7.15 -9.38 -1.06
N ILE A 178 -7.00 -9.09 0.23
CA ILE A 178 -7.63 -9.82 1.34
C ILE A 178 -8.35 -8.82 2.23
N PHE A 179 -9.60 -9.13 2.57
CA PHE A 179 -10.49 -8.21 3.27
C PHE A 179 -10.98 -8.80 4.60
N ALA A 180 -10.70 -8.10 5.69
CA ALA A 180 -11.37 -8.30 6.97
C ALA A 180 -12.53 -7.28 7.07
N GLU A 181 -13.71 -7.65 6.56
CA GLU A 181 -14.85 -6.72 6.43
C GLU A 181 -16.14 -7.16 7.17
N GLY A 182 -16.86 -6.20 7.77
CA GLY A 182 -18.23 -6.43 8.29
C GLY A 182 -18.38 -6.53 9.81
N MET A 183 -17.35 -6.23 10.61
CA MET A 183 -17.40 -6.33 12.08
C MET A 183 -18.44 -5.38 12.68
N ASP A 184 -18.65 -4.21 12.08
CA ASP A 184 -19.63 -3.22 12.59
C ASP A 184 -21.06 -3.58 12.13
N VAL A 185 -21.19 -4.31 11.01
CA VAL A 185 -22.48 -4.80 10.48
C VAL A 185 -22.98 -5.99 11.30
N ASP A 186 -22.08 -6.89 11.69
CA ASP A 186 -22.40 -8.06 12.52
C ASP A 186 -21.44 -8.19 13.72
N PRO A 187 -21.66 -7.37 14.78
CA PRO A 187 -20.79 -7.38 15.96
C PRO A 187 -20.84 -8.70 16.74
N MET A 188 -21.91 -9.49 16.61
CA MET A 188 -22.07 -10.75 17.35
C MET A 188 -21.18 -11.86 16.79
N ASN A 189 -20.85 -11.81 15.49
CA ASN A 189 -20.00 -12.78 14.82
C ASN A 189 -18.61 -12.22 14.46
N THR A 190 -18.16 -11.13 15.11
CA THR A 190 -16.85 -10.51 14.82
C THR A 190 -15.68 -11.49 14.89
N ILE A 191 -15.68 -12.44 15.82
CA ILE A 191 -14.61 -13.45 15.93
C ILE A 191 -14.56 -14.31 14.68
N GLU A 192 -15.70 -14.90 14.27
CA GLU A 192 -15.78 -15.75 13.07
C GLU A 192 -15.40 -14.98 11.80
N ILE A 193 -15.87 -13.74 11.65
CA ILE A 193 -15.55 -12.91 10.47
C ILE A 193 -14.04 -12.63 10.40
N LEU A 194 -13.40 -12.36 11.54
CA LEU A 194 -11.97 -12.10 11.59
C LEU A 194 -11.15 -13.38 11.38
N ASP A 195 -11.53 -14.49 11.99
CA ASP A 195 -10.86 -15.79 11.85
C ASP A 195 -10.86 -16.24 10.38
N ASP A 196 -11.98 -16.12 9.66
CA ASP A 196 -12.05 -16.41 8.23
C ASP A 196 -11.07 -15.57 7.40
N ALA A 197 -10.99 -14.26 7.69
CA ALA A 197 -10.07 -13.35 7.00
C ALA A 197 -8.60 -13.65 7.34
N PHE A 198 -8.33 -14.06 8.57
CA PHE A 198 -6.99 -14.45 9.02
C PHE A 198 -6.54 -15.75 8.36
N ASP A 199 -7.42 -16.74 8.24
CA ASP A 199 -7.15 -17.98 7.50
C ASP A 199 -6.85 -17.69 6.02
N GLU A 200 -7.61 -16.80 5.38
CA GLU A 200 -7.35 -16.37 4.00
C GLU A 200 -5.99 -15.68 3.87
N ALA A 201 -5.66 -14.79 4.83
CA ALA A 201 -4.37 -14.10 4.89
C ALA A 201 -3.20 -15.07 5.09
N GLU A 202 -3.33 -16.10 5.93
CA GLU A 202 -2.29 -17.12 6.09
C GLU A 202 -2.08 -17.94 4.81
N ILE A 203 -3.16 -18.33 4.14
CA ILE A 203 -3.09 -19.06 2.88
C ILE A 203 -2.43 -18.19 1.80
N ALA A 204 -2.79 -16.92 1.73
CA ALA A 204 -2.18 -15.95 0.82
C ALA A 204 -0.68 -15.81 1.13
N GLY A 205 -0.30 -15.62 2.39
CA GLY A 205 1.09 -15.48 2.81
C GLY A 205 1.97 -16.67 2.39
N ARG A 206 1.47 -17.91 2.50
CA ARG A 206 2.21 -19.11 2.07
C ARG A 206 2.43 -19.20 0.55
N LYS A 207 1.57 -18.55 -0.24
CA LYS A 207 1.57 -18.60 -1.72
C LYS A 207 2.10 -17.33 -2.38
N PHE A 208 2.33 -16.28 -1.60
CA PHE A 208 2.69 -14.96 -2.11
C PHE A 208 4.12 -14.94 -2.63
#